data_AF-A0A523J3W3-F1
#
_entry.id   AF-A0A523J3W3-F1
#
_cell.length_a   1.000
_cell.length_b   1.000
_cell.length_c   1.000
_cell.angle_alpha   90.00
_cell.angle_beta   90.00
_cell.angle_gamma   90.00
#
_symmetry.space_group_name_H-M   'P 1'
#
loop_
_entity.id
_entity.type
_entity.pdbx_description
1 polymer ?
#
loop_
_entity_poly.entity_id
_entity_poly.type
_entity_poly.pdbx_seq_one_letter_code
_entity_poly.pdbx_strand_id
1 'polypeptide(L)'
;VSMARKSSLKSDTLSCLTIGMKIDDSLTKAINFLDDPKIPRKIVGQTCERCDLADCKERACPPVIVNQQNIEKLKKDSLAEFLQQ
;
A
#
# COMPACT_ATOMS: atom_id res chain seq x y z
N VAL A 1 -1.22 -7.09 13.92
CA VAL A 1 -0.38 -8.02 14.72
C VAL A 1 0.19 -9.07 13.80
N SER A 2 1.46 -9.42 13.95
CA SER A 2 2.13 -10.42 13.12
C SER A 2 2.75 -11.51 14.00
N MET A 3 2.61 -12.77 13.59
CA MET A 3 3.18 -13.92 14.28
C MET A 3 3.81 -14.88 13.28
N ALA A 4 4.97 -15.43 13.62
CA ALA A 4 5.64 -16.46 12.86
C ALA A 4 5.56 -17.80 13.58
N ARG A 5 5.39 -18.89 12.83
CA ARG A 5 5.43 -20.27 13.33
C ARG A 5 6.13 -21.18 12.35
N LYS A 6 6.56 -22.37 12.80
CA LYS A 6 7.07 -23.41 11.91
C LYS A 6 5.99 -23.79 10.88
N SER A 7 6.38 -23.84 9.62
CA SER A 7 5.49 -24.24 8.53
C SER A 7 5.10 -25.71 8.69
N SER A 8 3.81 -25.99 8.56
CA SER A 8 3.28 -27.35 8.56
C SER A 8 3.39 -28.02 7.18
N LEU A 9 3.62 -27.24 6.12
CA LEU A 9 3.61 -27.71 4.73
C LEU A 9 5.00 -28.06 4.21
N LYS A 10 6.05 -27.42 4.72
CA LYS A 10 7.44 -27.61 4.25
C LYS A 10 8.40 -27.60 5.42
N SER A 11 9.25 -28.63 5.52
CA SER A 11 10.30 -28.70 6.53
C SER A 11 11.25 -27.51 6.41
N ASP A 12 11.77 -27.06 7.56
CA ASP A 12 12.75 -25.98 7.68
C ASP A 12 12.32 -24.61 7.12
N THR A 13 11.01 -24.32 7.13
CA THR A 13 10.49 -23.00 6.78
C THR A 13 9.61 -22.44 7.88
N LEU A 14 9.56 -21.10 7.97
CA LEU A 14 8.64 -20.38 8.83
C LEU A 14 7.50 -19.80 8.00
N SER A 15 6.28 -19.84 8.55
CA SER A 15 5.12 -19.16 8.00
C SER A 15 4.74 -18.00 8.91
N CYS A 16 4.59 -16.81 8.34
CA CYS A 16 4.11 -15.63 9.06
C CYS A 16 2.65 -15.36 8.70
N LEU A 17 1.85 -14.98 9.70
CA LEU A 17 0.51 -14.46 9.52
C LEU A 17 0.47 -13.04 10.08
N THR A 18 -0.06 -12.12 9.29
CA THR A 18 -0.33 -10.75 9.71
C THR A 18 -1.83 -10.49 9.63
N ILE A 19 -2.41 -10.01 10.73
CA ILE A 19 -3.81 -9.58 10.80
C ILE A 19 -3.82 -8.06 10.98
N GLY A 20 -4.49 -7.38 10.05
CA GLY A 20 -4.82 -5.96 10.14
C GLY A 20 -6.31 -5.79 10.44
N MET A 21 -6.65 -4.78 11.23
CA MET A 21 -8.03 -4.36 11.45
C MET A 21 -8.32 -3.16 10.55
N LYS A 22 -9.42 -3.24 9.80
CA LYS A 22 -9.89 -2.10 9.01
C LYS A 22 -10.43 -1.05 9.98
N ILE A 23 -9.95 0.19 9.84
CA ILE A 23 -10.51 1.31 10.59
C ILE A 23 -11.87 1.64 9.98
N ASP A 24 -12.92 1.43 10.77
CA ASP A 24 -14.31 1.77 10.45
C ASP A 24 -15.00 2.33 11.71
N ASP A 25 -16.26 2.77 11.57
CA ASP A 25 -17.00 3.41 12.67
C ASP A 25 -17.16 2.53 13.92
N SER A 26 -17.16 1.20 13.75
CA SER A 26 -17.27 0.26 14.86
C SER A 26 -15.94 0.16 15.63
N LEU A 27 -14.82 0.09 14.91
CA LEU A 27 -13.48 0.06 15.49
C LEU A 27 -13.16 1.38 16.19
N THR A 28 -13.54 2.51 15.58
CA THR A 28 -13.34 3.85 16.14
C THR A 28 -14.04 4.03 17.49
N LYS A 29 -15.21 3.41 17.69
CA LYS A 29 -15.91 3.41 18.98
C LYS A 29 -15.27 2.50 20.03
N ALA A 30 -14.58 1.46 19.60
CA ALA A 30 -13.98 0.46 20.50
C ALA A 30 -12.55 0.83 20.93
N ILE A 31 -11.80 1.56 20.10
CA ILE A 31 -10.39 1.89 20.35
C ILE A 31 -10.23 3.41 20.50
N ASN A 32 -10.22 3.87 21.75
CA ASN A 32 -10.25 5.30 22.09
C ASN A 32 -8.99 6.09 21.71
N PHE A 33 -7.88 5.42 21.38
CA PHE A 33 -6.60 6.06 21.06
C PHE A 33 -6.32 6.16 19.56
N LEU A 34 -7.24 5.77 18.67
CA LEU A 34 -7.00 5.78 17.22
C LEU A 34 -6.66 7.17 16.65
N ASP A 35 -7.19 8.22 17.26
CA ASP A 35 -6.97 9.62 16.87
C ASP A 35 -5.95 10.36 17.74
N ASP A 36 -5.23 9.65 18.62
CA ASP A 36 -4.16 10.27 19.40
C ASP A 36 -3.05 10.79 18.44
N PRO A 37 -2.78 12.11 18.40
CA PRO A 37 -1.77 12.69 17.51
C PRO A 37 -0.35 12.23 17.84
N LYS A 38 -0.10 11.66 19.03
CA LYS A 38 1.18 11.06 19.40
C LYS A 38 1.45 9.75 18.65
N ILE A 39 0.43 9.13 18.06
CA ILE A 39 0.60 7.91 17.26
C ILE A 39 0.95 8.30 15.82
N PRO A 40 2.16 7.98 15.35
CA PRO A 40 2.58 8.38 14.01
C PRO A 40 1.80 7.59 12.95
N ARG A 41 1.11 8.32 12.06
CA ARG A 41 0.49 7.75 10.87
C ARG A 41 1.53 7.66 9.75
N LYS A 42 1.66 6.49 9.13
CA LYS A 42 2.54 6.27 7.99
C LYS A 42 1.70 5.87 6.78
N ILE A 43 1.90 6.56 5.67
CA ILE A 43 1.34 6.15 4.39
C ILE A 43 2.32 5.14 3.79
N VAL A 44 1.82 3.97 3.39
CA VAL A 44 2.62 2.88 2.83
C VAL A 44 1.97 2.38 1.54
N GLY A 45 2.79 2.04 0.55
CA GLY A 45 2.35 1.37 -0.66
C GLY A 45 2.33 -0.15 -0.52
N GLN A 46 1.79 -0.85 -1.54
CA GLN A 46 1.73 -2.31 -1.55
C GLN A 46 3.08 -2.94 -1.91
N THR A 47 3.67 -2.52 -3.03
CA THR A 47 5.03 -2.88 -3.46
C THR A 47 5.74 -1.63 -3.97
N CYS A 48 7.06 -1.64 -4.01
CA CYS A 48 7.82 -0.48 -4.48
C CYS A 48 7.44 -0.13 -5.94
N GLU A 49 7.35 -1.12 -6.82
CA GLU A 49 7.04 -0.95 -8.24
C GLU A 49 5.68 -0.27 -8.50
N ARG A 50 4.71 -0.49 -7.60
CA ARG A 50 3.33 0.02 -7.66
C ARG A 50 3.06 1.21 -6.74
N CYS A 51 4.03 1.62 -5.94
CA CYS A 51 3.87 2.67 -4.96
C CYS A 51 4.01 4.04 -5.63
N ASP A 52 2.99 4.88 -5.50
CA ASP A 52 2.89 6.26 -6.02
C ASP A 52 3.53 7.31 -5.09
N LEU A 53 3.97 6.91 -3.89
CA LEU A 53 4.68 7.80 -2.96
C LEU A 53 5.99 8.28 -3.59
N ALA A 54 6.06 9.59 -3.85
CA ALA A 54 7.21 10.23 -4.48
C ALA A 54 8.46 10.22 -3.58
N ASP A 55 8.32 10.62 -2.31
CA ASP A 55 9.43 10.74 -1.34
C ASP A 55 9.42 9.60 -0.31
N CYS A 56 9.63 8.36 -0.79
CA CYS A 56 9.71 7.18 0.07
C CYS A 56 11.18 6.76 0.27
N LYS A 57 11.74 7.04 1.47
CA LYS A 57 13.13 6.69 1.82
C LYS A 57 13.40 5.19 1.90
N GLU A 58 12.36 4.40 2.18
CA GLU A 58 12.44 2.94 2.30
C GLU A 58 12.33 2.23 0.93
N ARG A 59 12.23 2.99 -0.16
CA ARG A 59 11.99 2.45 -1.50
C ARG A 59 13.20 1.67 -1.99
N ALA A 60 13.03 0.35 -2.13
CA ALA A 60 14.06 -0.53 -2.65
C ALA A 60 14.10 -0.63 -4.19
N CYS A 61 13.02 -0.24 -4.88
CA CYS A 61 12.87 -0.40 -6.33
C CYS A 61 12.10 0.80 -6.96
N PRO A 62 12.43 1.23 -8.20
CA PRO A 62 11.70 2.28 -8.89
C PRO A 62 10.21 1.96 -9.11
N PRO A 63 9.31 2.98 -9.13
CA PRO A 63 7.87 2.81 -9.33
C PRO A 63 7.50 2.56 -10.81
N VAL A 64 8.08 1.53 -11.42
CA VAL A 64 7.97 1.27 -12.87
C VAL A 64 6.53 1.08 -13.33
N ILE A 65 5.66 0.48 -12.51
CA ILE A 65 4.26 0.23 -12.88
C ILE A 65 3.47 1.54 -12.85
N VAL A 66 3.68 2.39 -11.84
CA VAL A 66 3.02 3.70 -11.74
C VAL A 66 3.44 4.60 -12.89
N ASN A 67 4.74 4.62 -13.22
CA ASN A 67 5.26 5.41 -14.33
C ASN A 67 4.60 5.00 -15.66
N GLN A 68 4.49 3.70 -15.92
CA GLN A 68 3.83 3.18 -17.11
C GLN A 68 2.35 3.57 -17.16
N GLN A 69 1.64 3.44 -16.03
CA GLN A 69 0.23 3.83 -15.91
C GLN A 69 0.03 5.34 -16.16
N ASN A 70 0.94 6.18 -15.66
CA ASN A 70 0.90 7.62 -15.89
C ASN A 70 1.10 7.96 -17.37
N ILE A 71 2.04 7.30 -18.06
CA ILE A 71 2.25 7.48 -19.50
C ILE A 71 0.99 7.07 -20.28
N GLU A 72 0.38 5.94 -19.94
CA GLU A 72 -0.85 5.47 -20.58
C GLU A 72 -2.03 6.41 -20.35
N LYS A 73 -2.15 6.96 -19.13
CA LYS A 73 -3.16 7.96 -18.80
C LYS A 73 -2.97 9.22 -19.64
N LEU A 74 -1.75 9.77 -19.70
CA LEU A 74 -1.44 10.94 -20.51
C LEU A 74 -1.81 10.73 -21.98
N LYS A 75 -1.48 9.56 -22.56
CA LYS A 75 -1.85 9.23 -23.94
C LYS A 75 -3.37 9.25 -24.16
N LYS A 76 -4.13 8.69 -23.22
CA LYS A 76 -5.60 8.65 -23.30
C LYS A 76 -6.20 10.04 -23.16
N ASP A 77 -5.67 10.83 -22.23
CA ASP A 77 -6.14 12.19 -21.98
C ASP A 77 -5.92 13.07 -23.22
N SER A 78 -4.72 13.03 -23.84
CA SER A 78 -4.44 13.75 -25.09
C SER A 78 -5.29 13.29 -26.28
N LEU A 79 -5.58 11.98 -26.38
CA LEU A 79 -6.46 11.48 -27.43
C LEU A 79 -7.91 11.98 -27.23
N ALA A 80 -8.38 12.02 -25.99
CA ALA A 80 -9.72 12.52 -25.66
C ALA A 80 -9.85 14.01 -25.99
N GLU A 81 -8.84 14.82 -25.71
CA GLU A 81 -8.79 16.23 -26.10
C GLU A 81 -8.83 16.42 -27.63
N PHE A 82 -8.09 15.60 -28.38
CA PHE A 82 -8.07 15.67 -29.84
C PHE A 82 -9.42 15.32 -30.47
N LEU A 83 -10.14 14.33 -29.93
CA LEU A 83 -11.45 13.92 -30.42
C LEU A 83 -12.57 14.92 -30.10
N GLN A 84 -12.32 15.91 -29.26
CA GLN A 84 -13.27 16.97 -28.89
C GLN A 84 -13.09 18.26 -29.72
N GLN A 85 -12.11 18.31 -30.62
CA GLN A 85 -11.93 19.36 -31.63
C GLN A 85 -12.67 19.01 -32.92
#